data_AF-A0A2J4XVG6-F1
#
_entry.id   AF-A0A2J4XVG6-F1
#
_cell.length_a   1.000
_cell.length_b   1.000
_cell.length_c   1.000
_cell.angle_alpha   90.00
_cell.angle_beta   90.00
_cell.angle_gamma   90.00
#
_symmetry.space_group_name_H-M   'P 1'
#
loop_
_entity.id
_entity.type
_entity.pdbx_description
1 polymer ?
#
loop_
_entity_poly.entity_id
_entity_poly.type
_entity_poly.pdbx_seq_one_letter_code
_entity_poly.pdbx_strand_id
1 'polypeptide(L)'
;LVLPRVNLKDAGAVRVVKQMGPAILGVSVSQISLIINTIFASFLVSGSVSWMYYADRLMEFPSGVLGVALGTILLPSLSKSFASGNHDEYCRLMDWGLRLCFLLALPSAVALGILAKPLTVALFQYGKFTAFDAAMTQRALVAYSVGLMGLIVVKVLAPGFYSRQDIKTPVKIAIVTLIMTQVMNLAFIGPLKHAGLS
;
A
#
# COMPACT_ATOMS: atom_id res chain seq x y z
N LEU A 1 -30.23 -3.52 33.40
CA LEU A 1 -29.44 -2.85 32.34
C LEU A 1 -28.54 -1.81 33.00
N VAL A 2 -27.25 -2.12 33.17
CA VAL A 2 -26.28 -1.19 33.76
C VAL A 2 -25.79 -0.27 32.65
N LEU A 3 -26.03 1.04 32.77
CA LEU A 3 -25.58 2.04 31.80
C LEU A 3 -24.04 2.13 31.83
N PRO A 4 -23.37 2.14 30.66
CA PRO A 4 -21.91 2.25 30.59
C PRO A 4 -21.48 3.64 31.11
N ARG A 5 -20.77 3.67 32.23
CA ARG A 5 -20.13 4.88 32.75
C ARG A 5 -18.90 5.18 31.91
N VAL A 6 -19.02 6.14 31.00
CA VAL A 6 -17.91 6.61 30.16
C VAL A 6 -16.93 7.39 31.05
N ASN A 7 -15.85 6.74 31.49
CA ASN A 7 -14.79 7.37 32.25
C ASN A 7 -13.62 7.72 31.31
N LEU A 8 -13.57 8.97 30.85
CA LEU A 8 -12.55 9.46 29.90
C LEU A 8 -11.11 9.48 30.48
N LYS A 9 -10.95 9.21 31.78
CA LYS A 9 -9.66 9.12 32.48
C LYS A 9 -9.20 7.68 32.76
N ASP A 10 -9.89 6.69 32.20
CA ASP A 10 -9.50 5.30 32.36
C ASP A 10 -8.10 5.04 31.77
N ALA A 11 -7.21 4.38 32.52
CA ALA A 11 -5.84 4.12 32.11
C ALA A 11 -5.78 3.33 30.79
N GLY A 12 -6.79 2.47 30.55
CA GLY A 12 -6.97 1.76 29.28
C GLY A 12 -7.30 2.70 28.13
N ALA A 13 -8.25 3.62 28.32
CA ALA A 13 -8.66 4.59 27.30
C ALA A 13 -7.52 5.56 26.94
N VAL A 14 -6.79 6.06 27.93
CA VAL A 14 -5.65 6.97 27.71
C VAL A 14 -4.52 6.27 26.93
N ARG A 15 -4.26 4.97 27.21
CA ARG A 15 -3.25 4.19 26.47
C ARG A 15 -3.64 4.00 25.00
N VAL A 16 -4.91 3.70 24.74
CA VAL A 16 -5.44 3.55 23.37
C VAL A 16 -5.40 4.89 22.64
N VAL A 17 -5.88 5.99 23.24
CA VAL A 17 -5.85 7.33 22.63
C VAL A 17 -4.41 7.77 22.30
N LYS A 18 -3.45 7.48 23.19
CA LYS A 18 -2.02 7.78 22.97
C LYS A 18 -1.41 6.98 21.81
N GLN A 19 -1.92 5.78 21.53
CA GLN A 19 -1.53 4.97 20.37
C GLN A 19 -2.29 5.36 19.10
N MET A 20 -3.55 5.79 19.22
CA MET A 20 -4.39 6.24 18.11
C MET A 20 -3.94 7.59 17.56
N GLY A 21 -3.48 8.52 18.38
CA GLY A 21 -3.05 9.86 17.92
C GLY A 21 -2.02 9.81 16.77
N PRO A 22 -0.90 9.07 16.93
CA PRO A 22 0.08 8.86 15.85
C PRO A 22 -0.50 8.10 14.65
N ALA A 23 -1.36 7.10 14.89
CA ALA A 23 -1.98 6.31 13.83
C ALA A 23 -2.93 7.16 12.95
N ILE A 24 -3.73 8.02 13.58
CA ILE A 24 -4.64 8.95 12.88
C ILE A 24 -3.82 9.88 11.99
N LEU A 25 -2.72 10.46 12.50
CA LEU A 25 -1.83 11.29 11.68
C LEU A 25 -1.27 10.51 10.48
N GLY A 26 -0.85 9.27 10.68
CA GLY A 26 -0.38 8.40 9.59
C GLY A 26 -1.45 8.15 8.51
N VAL A 27 -2.69 7.87 8.91
CA VAL A 27 -3.82 7.66 7.99
C VAL A 27 -4.24 8.96 7.30
N SER A 28 -4.19 10.10 8.00
CA SER A 28 -4.49 11.40 7.40
C SER A 28 -3.50 11.75 6.28
N VAL A 29 -2.22 11.41 6.44
CA VAL A 29 -1.20 11.61 5.39
C VAL A 29 -1.56 10.86 4.11
N SER A 30 -1.97 9.58 4.20
CA SER A 30 -2.41 8.82 3.00
C SER A 30 -3.66 9.41 2.35
N GLN A 31 -4.62 9.89 3.16
CA GLN A 31 -5.84 10.51 2.64
C GLN A 31 -5.54 11.84 1.92
N ILE A 32 -4.64 12.66 2.47
CA ILE A 32 -4.19 13.89 1.83
C ILE A 32 -3.50 13.56 0.49
N SER A 33 -2.66 12.52 0.44
CA SER A 33 -2.03 12.08 -0.82
C SER A 33 -3.05 11.72 -1.90
N LEU A 34 -4.12 11.00 -1.53
CA LEU A 34 -5.18 10.63 -2.47
C LEU A 34 -5.93 11.85 -3.01
N ILE A 35 -6.22 12.82 -2.14
CA ILE A 35 -6.85 14.08 -2.56
C ILE A 35 -5.94 14.83 -3.54
N ILE A 36 -4.65 14.96 -3.23
CA ILE A 36 -3.68 15.62 -4.11
C ILE A 36 -3.57 14.91 -5.46
N ASN A 37 -3.44 13.57 -5.46
CA ASN A 37 -3.41 12.77 -6.69
C ASN A 37 -4.70 12.94 -7.50
N THR A 38 -5.85 13.02 -6.85
CA THR A 38 -7.14 13.27 -7.50
C THR A 38 -7.19 14.66 -8.13
N ILE A 39 -6.67 15.69 -7.45
CA ILE A 39 -6.56 17.05 -8.00
C ILE A 39 -5.66 17.06 -9.24
N PHE A 40 -4.48 16.44 -9.18
CA PHE A 40 -3.62 16.31 -10.35
C PHE A 40 -4.32 15.56 -11.48
N ALA A 41 -4.93 14.41 -11.20
CA ALA A 41 -5.64 13.62 -12.20
C ALA A 41 -6.87 14.35 -12.79
N SER A 42 -7.47 15.29 -12.06
CA SER A 42 -8.55 16.17 -12.55
C SER A 42 -8.05 17.19 -13.59
N PHE A 43 -6.76 17.53 -13.57
CA PHE A 43 -6.11 18.36 -14.60
C PHE A 43 -5.69 17.56 -15.85
N LEU A 44 -5.74 16.22 -15.80
CA LEU A 44 -5.49 15.36 -16.95
C LEU A 44 -6.78 15.03 -17.70
N VAL A 45 -6.64 14.43 -18.90
CA VAL A 45 -7.75 14.08 -19.79
C VAL A 45 -8.85 13.33 -19.03
N SER A 46 -10.11 13.72 -19.24
CA SER A 46 -11.29 13.07 -18.66
C SER A 46 -11.21 11.55 -18.87
N GLY A 47 -11.25 10.78 -17.78
CA GLY A 47 -11.03 9.33 -17.76
C GLY A 47 -9.73 8.87 -17.08
N SER A 48 -8.75 9.75 -16.91
CA SER A 48 -7.45 9.40 -16.28
C SER A 48 -7.59 8.83 -14.86
N VAL A 49 -8.44 9.44 -14.03
CA VAL A 49 -8.76 8.95 -12.68
C VAL A 49 -9.34 7.54 -12.74
N SER A 50 -10.26 7.29 -13.67
CA SER A 50 -10.90 5.98 -13.83
C SER A 50 -9.90 4.91 -14.26
N TRP A 51 -9.02 5.20 -15.23
CA TRP A 51 -7.98 4.26 -15.66
C TRP A 51 -7.00 3.91 -14.53
N MET A 52 -6.56 4.90 -13.75
CA MET A 52 -5.73 4.66 -12.56
C MET A 52 -6.46 3.82 -11.52
N TYR A 53 -7.73 4.13 -11.25
CA TYR A 53 -8.56 3.38 -10.30
C TYR A 53 -8.73 1.90 -10.71
N TYR A 54 -8.99 1.62 -12.00
CA TYR A 54 -9.08 0.24 -12.50
C TYR A 54 -7.75 -0.51 -12.41
N ALA A 55 -6.64 0.17 -12.69
CA ALA A 55 -5.30 -0.42 -12.58
C ALA A 55 -4.93 -0.72 -11.10
N ASP A 56 -5.22 0.20 -10.19
CA ASP A 56 -5.00 0.03 -8.76
C ASP A 56 -5.80 -1.15 -8.18
N ARG A 57 -7.07 -1.28 -8.58
CA ARG A 57 -7.92 -2.45 -8.21
C ARG A 57 -7.33 -3.78 -8.67
N LEU A 58 -6.76 -3.83 -9.87
CA LEU A 58 -6.07 -5.04 -10.35
C LEU A 58 -4.81 -5.35 -9.52
N MET A 59 -4.10 -4.33 -9.06
CA MET A 59 -2.92 -4.49 -8.20
C MET A 59 -3.28 -4.91 -6.76
N GLU A 60 -4.44 -4.50 -6.25
CA GLU A 60 -4.95 -4.91 -4.94
C GLU A 60 -5.15 -6.43 -4.84
N PHE A 61 -5.47 -7.12 -5.94
CA PHE A 61 -5.68 -8.57 -5.92
C PHE A 61 -4.42 -9.35 -5.49
N PRO A 62 -3.29 -9.29 -6.20
CA PRO A 62 -2.06 -9.97 -5.79
C PRO A 62 -1.48 -9.39 -4.48
N SER A 63 -1.53 -8.08 -4.29
CA SER A 63 -1.08 -7.44 -3.03
C SER A 63 -1.90 -7.87 -1.82
N GLY A 64 -3.20 -8.10 -2.00
CA GLY A 64 -4.13 -8.56 -0.97
C GLY A 64 -3.85 -9.99 -0.57
N VAL A 65 -3.79 -10.90 -1.55
CA VAL A 65 -3.52 -12.33 -1.32
C VAL A 65 -2.17 -12.52 -0.64
N LEU A 66 -1.11 -11.89 -1.16
CA LEU A 66 0.23 -11.99 -0.58
C LEU A 66 0.30 -11.33 0.80
N GLY A 67 -0.32 -10.16 0.95
CA GLY A 67 -0.34 -9.43 2.23
C GLY A 67 -1.04 -10.20 3.34
N VAL A 68 -2.16 -10.88 3.06
CA VAL A 68 -2.87 -11.71 4.03
C VAL A 68 -2.09 -12.98 4.36
N ALA A 69 -1.53 -13.67 3.35
CA ALA A 69 -0.74 -14.87 3.58
C ALA A 69 0.50 -14.58 4.44
N LEU A 70 1.23 -13.52 4.11
CA LEU A 70 2.39 -13.09 4.90
C LEU A 70 1.96 -12.58 6.27
N GLY A 71 0.92 -11.75 6.36
CA GLY A 71 0.43 -11.19 7.61
C GLY A 71 0.01 -12.26 8.61
N THR A 72 -0.72 -13.30 8.18
CA THR A 72 -1.19 -14.36 9.07
C THR A 72 -0.06 -15.25 9.60
N ILE A 73 1.02 -15.44 8.84
CA ILE A 73 2.15 -16.29 9.24
C ILE A 73 3.22 -15.50 10.00
N LEU A 74 3.57 -14.30 9.52
CA LEU A 74 4.64 -13.48 10.10
C LEU A 74 4.22 -12.73 11.37
N LEU A 75 3.02 -12.13 11.45
CA LEU A 75 2.64 -11.36 12.65
C LEU A 75 2.76 -12.17 13.95
N PRO A 76 2.12 -13.35 14.07
CA PRO A 76 2.15 -14.10 15.32
C PRO A 76 3.55 -14.59 15.66
N SER A 77 4.32 -15.02 14.65
CA SER A 77 5.70 -15.50 14.81
C SER A 77 6.64 -14.37 15.26
N LEU A 78 6.57 -13.20 14.61
CA LEU A 78 7.36 -12.01 15.00
C LEU A 78 6.98 -11.50 16.38
N SER A 79 5.68 -11.47 16.71
CA SER A 79 5.21 -11.03 18.02
C SER A 79 5.69 -11.94 19.14
N LYS A 80 5.67 -13.26 18.91
CA LYS A 80 6.16 -14.25 19.87
C LYS A 80 7.68 -14.14 20.08
N SER A 81 8.44 -14.02 18.99
CA SER A 81 9.91 -13.88 19.04
C SER A 81 10.37 -12.57 19.68
N PHE A 82 9.64 -11.46 19.46
CA PHE A 82 9.91 -10.21 20.14
C PHE A 82 9.58 -10.27 21.64
N ALA A 83 8.46 -10.90 22.02
CA ALA A 83 8.06 -11.04 23.42
C ALA A 83 9.00 -11.95 24.22
N SER A 84 9.64 -12.93 23.58
CA SER A 84 10.65 -13.79 24.20
C SER A 84 12.06 -13.16 24.29
N GLY A 85 12.24 -11.94 23.75
CA GLY A 85 13.55 -11.25 23.74
C GLY A 85 14.59 -11.86 22.79
N ASN A 86 14.18 -12.79 21.91
CA ASN A 86 15.09 -13.55 21.07
C ASN A 86 15.38 -12.81 19.76
N HIS A 87 16.31 -11.85 19.81
CA HIS A 87 16.61 -10.96 18.68
C HIS A 87 17.11 -11.69 17.43
N ASP A 88 17.86 -12.78 17.58
CA ASP A 88 18.37 -13.56 16.45
C ASP A 88 17.23 -14.26 15.68
N GLU A 89 16.27 -14.81 16.41
CA GLU A 89 15.08 -15.44 15.82
C GLU A 89 14.20 -14.41 15.09
N TYR A 90 14.07 -13.20 15.65
CA TYR A 90 13.34 -12.11 15.03
C TYR A 90 13.98 -11.68 13.71
N CYS A 91 15.31 -11.49 13.69
CA CYS A 91 16.04 -11.15 12.47
C CYS A 91 15.90 -12.24 11.40
N ARG A 92 15.97 -13.52 11.80
CA ARG A 92 15.81 -14.66 10.89
C ARG A 92 14.39 -14.74 10.31
N LEU A 93 13.37 -14.50 11.12
CA LEU A 93 11.97 -14.43 10.69
C LEU A 93 11.74 -13.27 9.72
N MET A 94 12.34 -12.11 9.97
CA MET A 94 12.24 -10.95 9.08
C MET A 94 12.93 -11.20 7.73
N ASP A 95 14.15 -11.76 7.73
CA ASP A 95 14.85 -12.14 6.49
C ASP A 95 14.04 -13.18 5.71
N TRP A 96 13.53 -14.21 6.39
CA TRP A 96 12.67 -15.22 5.77
C TRP A 96 11.40 -14.59 5.16
N GLY A 97 10.73 -13.68 5.87
CA GLY A 97 9.57 -12.98 5.36
C GLY A 97 9.87 -12.11 4.15
N LEU A 98 10.99 -11.38 4.17
CA LEU A 98 11.43 -10.58 3.03
C LEU A 98 11.77 -11.47 1.83
N ARG A 99 12.50 -12.57 2.02
CA ARG A 99 12.79 -13.54 0.94
C ARG A 99 11.52 -14.10 0.34
N LEU A 100 10.54 -14.48 1.16
CA LEU A 100 9.26 -14.98 0.68
C LEU A 100 8.48 -13.89 -0.09
N CYS A 101 8.57 -12.63 0.36
CA CYS A 101 8.02 -11.50 -0.39
C CYS A 101 8.64 -11.41 -1.77
N PHE A 102 9.97 -11.34 -1.87
CA PHE A 102 10.64 -11.24 -3.17
C PHE A 102 10.33 -12.45 -4.06
N LEU A 103 10.30 -13.65 -3.49
CA LEU A 103 10.01 -14.88 -4.22
C LEU A 103 8.60 -14.88 -4.83
N LEU A 104 7.61 -14.26 -4.18
CA LEU A 104 6.21 -14.26 -4.63
C LEU A 104 5.80 -12.97 -5.36
N ALA A 105 6.27 -11.82 -4.89
CA ALA A 105 5.95 -10.51 -5.43
C ALA A 105 6.59 -10.28 -6.79
N LEU A 106 7.83 -10.73 -6.99
CA LEU A 106 8.57 -10.50 -8.23
C LEU A 106 7.94 -11.24 -9.42
N PRO A 107 7.62 -12.55 -9.35
CA PRO A 107 6.89 -13.21 -10.43
C PRO A 107 5.48 -12.65 -10.60
N SER A 108 4.81 -12.23 -9.53
CA SER A 108 3.48 -11.59 -9.62
C SER A 108 3.54 -10.25 -10.37
N ALA A 109 4.54 -9.40 -10.08
CA ALA A 109 4.75 -8.12 -10.76
C ALA A 109 5.02 -8.32 -12.25
N VAL A 110 5.90 -9.28 -12.58
CA VAL A 110 6.22 -9.63 -13.97
C VAL A 110 5.00 -10.20 -14.69
N ALA A 111 4.26 -11.11 -14.06
CA ALA A 111 3.04 -11.68 -14.62
C ALA A 111 1.98 -10.60 -14.88
N LEU A 112 1.74 -9.70 -13.92
CA LEU A 112 0.83 -8.56 -14.09
C LEU A 112 1.27 -7.63 -15.23
N GLY A 113 2.57 -7.35 -15.34
CA GLY A 113 3.10 -6.50 -16.41
C GLY A 113 2.91 -7.13 -17.79
N ILE A 114 3.22 -8.43 -17.93
CA ILE A 114 3.08 -9.17 -19.19
C ILE A 114 1.60 -9.35 -19.56
N LEU A 115 0.77 -9.75 -18.59
CA LEU A 115 -0.66 -9.96 -18.78
C LEU A 115 -1.48 -8.68 -18.67
N ALA A 116 -0.86 -7.50 -18.53
CA ALA A 116 -1.57 -6.24 -18.35
C ALA A 116 -2.58 -6.00 -19.47
N LYS A 117 -2.16 -6.20 -20.73
CA LYS A 117 -3.00 -6.03 -21.91
C LYS A 117 -4.18 -7.00 -21.95
N PRO A 118 -3.98 -8.34 -21.89
CA PRO A 118 -5.11 -9.26 -21.91
C PRO A 118 -6.01 -9.12 -20.68
N LEU A 119 -5.48 -8.77 -19.50
CA LEU A 119 -6.28 -8.54 -18.30
C LEU A 119 -7.20 -7.33 -18.45
N THR A 120 -6.67 -6.17 -18.88
CA THR A 120 -7.50 -4.97 -19.01
C THR A 120 -8.54 -5.11 -20.12
N VAL A 121 -8.19 -5.77 -21.21
CA VAL A 121 -9.12 -6.05 -22.31
C VAL A 121 -10.21 -7.04 -21.86
N ALA A 122 -9.83 -8.18 -21.30
CA ALA A 122 -10.80 -9.22 -20.93
C ALA A 122 -11.73 -8.77 -19.79
N LEU A 123 -11.22 -7.99 -18.83
CA LEU A 123 -11.96 -7.62 -17.63
C LEU A 123 -12.71 -6.30 -17.75
N PHE A 124 -12.31 -5.38 -18.63
CA PHE A 124 -12.91 -4.05 -18.68
C PHE A 124 -13.41 -3.64 -20.06
N GLN A 125 -12.97 -4.26 -21.16
CA GLN A 125 -13.39 -3.87 -22.52
C GLN A 125 -14.80 -4.40 -22.85
N TYR A 126 -15.82 -3.88 -22.17
CA TYR A 126 -17.22 -4.14 -22.45
C TYR A 126 -18.07 -2.85 -22.37
N GLY A 127 -19.16 -2.81 -23.14
CA GLY A 127 -20.12 -1.72 -23.13
C GLY A 127 -19.53 -0.38 -23.59
N LYS A 128 -19.40 0.58 -22.67
CA LYS A 128 -18.90 1.94 -22.95
C LYS A 128 -17.37 2.07 -22.87
N PHE A 129 -16.67 0.99 -22.50
CA PHE A 129 -15.22 1.01 -22.34
C PHE A 129 -14.54 0.74 -23.68
N THR A 130 -13.81 1.72 -24.21
CA THR A 130 -13.20 1.64 -25.54
C THR A 130 -11.83 0.94 -25.49
N ALA A 131 -11.32 0.52 -26.65
CA ALA A 131 -9.96 -0.01 -26.76
C ALA A 131 -8.89 1.01 -26.33
N PHE A 132 -9.18 2.31 -26.45
CA PHE A 132 -8.31 3.38 -25.97
C PHE A 132 -8.22 3.39 -24.43
N ASP A 133 -9.35 3.24 -23.75
CA ASP A 133 -9.41 3.16 -22.29
C ASP A 133 -8.65 1.94 -21.75
N ALA A 134 -8.76 0.81 -22.44
CA ALA A 134 -8.01 -0.41 -22.10
C ALA A 134 -6.50 -0.22 -22.27
N ALA A 135 -6.06 0.48 -23.32
CA ALA A 135 -4.65 0.79 -23.55
C ALA A 135 -4.08 1.77 -22.50
N MET A 136 -4.86 2.77 -22.09
CA MET A 136 -4.42 3.70 -21.04
C MET A 136 -4.38 3.04 -19.66
N THR A 137 -5.38 2.22 -19.34
CA THR A 137 -5.38 1.40 -18.12
C THR A 137 -4.22 0.41 -18.10
N GLN A 138 -3.88 -0.20 -19.24
CA GLN A 138 -2.71 -1.08 -19.36
C GLN A 138 -1.42 -0.33 -19.00
N ARG A 139 -1.22 0.89 -19.49
CA ARG A 139 -0.02 1.68 -19.18
C ARG A 139 0.08 2.00 -17.69
N ALA A 140 -1.04 2.39 -17.06
CA ALA A 140 -1.08 2.60 -15.62
C ALA A 140 -0.76 1.31 -14.85
N LEU A 141 -1.30 0.17 -15.28
CA LEU A 141 -1.05 -1.13 -14.64
C LEU A 141 0.42 -1.56 -14.74
N VAL A 142 1.09 -1.30 -15.87
CA VAL A 142 2.53 -1.55 -16.02
C VAL A 142 3.36 -0.64 -15.13
N ALA A 143 2.96 0.62 -14.95
CA ALA A 143 3.63 1.51 -14.00
C ALA A 143 3.44 1.00 -12.55
N TYR A 144 2.22 0.60 -12.19
CA TYR A 144 1.92 0.02 -10.87
C TYR A 144 2.62 -1.31 -10.60
N SER A 145 2.86 -2.15 -11.61
CA SER A 145 3.56 -3.43 -11.39
C SER A 145 4.99 -3.24 -10.89
N VAL A 146 5.65 -2.14 -11.27
CA VAL A 146 6.97 -1.75 -10.72
C VAL A 146 6.84 -1.35 -9.25
N GLY A 147 5.78 -0.62 -8.90
CA GLY A 147 5.47 -0.21 -7.52
C GLY A 147 5.05 -1.36 -6.58
N LEU A 148 4.54 -2.46 -7.13
CA LEU A 148 4.05 -3.62 -6.37
C LEU A 148 5.12 -4.17 -5.40
N MET A 149 6.38 -4.23 -5.85
CA MET A 149 7.49 -4.70 -5.03
C MET A 149 7.69 -3.84 -3.78
N GLY A 150 7.68 -2.51 -3.93
CA GLY A 150 7.79 -1.58 -2.82
C GLY A 150 6.61 -1.70 -1.85
N LEU A 151 5.39 -1.83 -2.39
CA LEU A 151 4.18 -1.99 -1.58
C LEU A 151 4.19 -3.25 -0.70
N ILE A 152 4.61 -4.39 -1.26
CA ILE A 152 4.65 -5.65 -0.51
C ILE A 152 5.74 -5.60 0.57
N VAL A 153 6.90 -5.04 0.27
CA VAL A 153 7.98 -4.86 1.25
C VAL A 153 7.52 -3.98 2.42
N VAL A 154 6.81 -2.88 2.16
CA VAL A 154 6.20 -2.04 3.20
C VAL A 154 5.20 -2.83 4.05
N LYS A 155 4.36 -3.67 3.43
CA LYS A 155 3.40 -4.51 4.15
C LYS A 155 4.04 -5.54 5.09
N VAL A 156 5.27 -5.97 4.83
CA VAL A 156 6.00 -6.90 5.72
C VAL A 156 6.85 -6.17 6.77
N LEU A 157 7.45 -5.04 6.41
CA LEU A 157 8.20 -4.22 7.36
C LEU A 157 7.29 -3.58 8.41
N ALA A 158 6.08 -3.13 8.04
CA ALA A 158 5.18 -2.43 8.96
C ALA A 158 4.81 -3.26 10.22
N PRO A 159 4.38 -4.53 10.12
CA PRO A 159 4.21 -5.40 11.28
C PRO A 159 5.47 -5.58 12.12
N GLY A 160 6.64 -5.61 11.49
CA GLY A 160 7.93 -5.67 12.19
C GLY A 160 8.16 -4.46 13.09
N PHE A 161 7.89 -3.25 12.60
CA PHE A 161 7.99 -2.04 13.43
C PHE A 161 6.90 -1.99 14.51
N TYR A 162 5.66 -2.40 14.17
CA TYR A 162 4.56 -2.44 15.13
C TYR A 162 4.79 -3.45 16.26
N SER A 163 5.38 -4.62 15.99
CA SER A 163 5.70 -5.61 17.02
C SER A 163 6.72 -5.08 18.02
N ARG A 164 7.60 -4.16 17.60
CA ARG A 164 8.58 -3.47 18.47
C ARG A 164 8.00 -2.28 19.23
N GLN A 165 6.68 -2.05 19.15
CA GLN A 165 5.99 -0.85 19.64
C GLN A 165 6.52 0.47 19.05
N ASP A 166 7.25 0.41 17.93
CA ASP A 166 7.77 1.60 17.25
C ASP A 166 6.80 2.07 16.16
N ILE A 167 5.85 2.92 16.57
CA ILE A 167 4.85 3.52 15.68
C ILE A 167 5.41 4.78 14.98
N LYS A 168 6.52 5.36 15.49
CA LYS A 168 7.05 6.63 14.99
C LYS A 168 7.83 6.47 13.69
N THR A 169 8.60 5.40 13.58
CA THR A 169 9.44 5.13 12.40
C THR A 169 8.61 4.93 11.13
N PRO A 170 7.53 4.13 11.12
CA PRO A 170 6.64 4.01 9.95
C PRO A 170 6.01 5.34 9.52
N VAL A 171 5.60 6.19 10.46
CA VAL A 171 5.00 7.50 10.17
C VAL A 171 6.00 8.44 9.51
N LYS A 172 7.25 8.49 10.00
CA LYS A 172 8.31 9.28 9.37
C LYS A 172 8.59 8.81 7.94
N ILE A 173 8.68 7.50 7.73
CA ILE A 173 8.88 6.92 6.40
C ILE A 173 7.70 7.28 5.49
N ALA A 174 6.46 7.16 5.95
CA ALA A 174 5.27 7.52 5.17
C ALA A 174 5.27 8.99 4.73
N ILE A 175 5.69 9.91 5.61
CA ILE A 175 5.83 11.34 5.28
C ILE A 175 6.92 11.56 4.23
N VAL A 176 8.09 10.92 4.38
CA VAL A 176 9.18 11.01 3.40
C VAL A 176 8.75 10.44 2.05
N THR A 177 8.08 9.28 2.04
CA THR A 177 7.51 8.67 0.84
C THR A 177 6.50 9.61 0.20
N LEU A 178 5.59 10.22 0.96
CA LEU A 178 4.63 11.18 0.42
C LEU A 178 5.35 12.35 -0.25
N ILE A 179 6.35 12.95 0.39
CA ILE A 179 7.12 14.06 -0.18
C ILE A 179 7.83 13.62 -1.47
N MET A 180 8.52 12.47 -1.44
CA MET A 180 9.16 11.87 -2.62
C MET A 180 8.17 11.63 -3.76
N THR A 181 7.01 11.05 -3.46
CA THR A 181 5.94 10.80 -4.44
C THR A 181 5.44 12.11 -5.03
N GLN A 182 5.22 13.16 -4.24
CA GLN A 182 4.78 14.45 -4.77
C GLN A 182 5.86 15.13 -5.64
N VAL A 183 7.14 15.00 -5.28
CA VAL A 183 8.27 15.49 -6.09
C VAL A 183 8.38 14.70 -7.40
N MET A 184 8.24 13.38 -7.36
CA MET A 184 8.23 12.52 -8.54
C MET A 184 7.02 12.81 -9.43
N ASN A 185 5.83 13.01 -8.86
CA ASN A 185 4.64 13.42 -9.58
C ASN A 185 4.90 14.75 -10.32
N LEU A 186 5.45 15.76 -9.63
CA LEU A 186 5.82 17.05 -10.25
C LEU A 186 6.85 16.90 -11.38
N ALA A 187 7.82 16.00 -11.25
CA ALA A 187 8.84 15.74 -12.26
C ALA A 187 8.31 14.92 -13.46
N PHE A 188 7.43 13.95 -13.23
CA PHE A 188 6.92 13.03 -14.25
C PHE A 188 5.60 13.45 -14.91
N ILE A 189 4.90 14.46 -14.37
CA ILE A 189 3.66 14.98 -14.98
C ILE A 189 3.88 15.54 -16.39
N GLY A 190 5.09 16.04 -16.68
CA GLY A 190 5.50 16.53 -18.01
C GLY A 190 5.63 15.41 -19.06
N PRO A 191 6.56 14.45 -18.89
CA PRO A 191 6.84 13.44 -19.92
C PRO A 191 5.88 12.23 -19.94
N LEU A 192 5.29 11.84 -18.79
CA LEU A 192 4.54 10.57 -18.65
C LEU A 192 3.03 10.74 -18.42
N LYS A 193 2.53 11.98 -18.30
CA LYS A 193 1.11 12.29 -18.05
C LYS A 193 0.55 11.44 -16.88
N HIS A 194 -0.48 10.64 -17.12
CA HIS A 194 -1.17 9.82 -16.11
C HIS A 194 -0.32 8.67 -15.58
N ALA A 195 0.62 8.16 -16.39
CA ALA A 195 1.52 7.07 -15.97
C ALA A 195 2.63 7.56 -15.01
N GLY A 196 2.85 8.87 -14.93
CA GLY A 196 3.81 9.46 -13.97
C GLY A 196 3.25 9.63 -12.56
N LEU A 197 1.93 9.47 -12.39
CA LEU A 197 1.22 9.57 -11.11
C LEU A 197 1.01 8.20 -10.44
N SER A 198 1.47 7.12 -11.08
CA SER A 198 1.30 5.72 -10.67
C SER A 198 2.43 5.25 -9.76
#